data_AF-A0A954GTR7-F1
#
_entry.id   AF-A0A954GTR7-F1
#
_cell.length_a   1.000
_cell.length_b   1.000
_cell.length_c   1.000
_cell.angle_alpha   90.00
_cell.angle_beta   90.00
_cell.angle_gamma   90.00
#
_symmetry.space_group_name_H-M   'P 1'
#
loop_
_entity.id
_entity.type
_entity.pdbx_description
1 polymer ?
#
loop_
_entity_poly.entity_id
_entity_poly.type
_entity_poly.pdbx_seq_one_letter_code
_entity_poly.pdbx_strand_id
1 'polypeptide(L)'
;MFRGSLFTLALLILTGLCFGEDSAFSPEQIKFFESKVRPLLAERCWKCHGEEKQNGELRLDHRGMLLIGGESGPAVSLESPAES
;
A
#
# COMPACT_ATOMS: atom_id res chain seq x y z
N MET A 1 14.34 -36.47 36.15
CA MET A 1 13.16 -35.89 35.47
C MET A 1 13.45 -34.52 34.85
N PHE A 2 14.53 -34.35 34.07
CA PHE A 2 14.88 -33.07 33.40
C PHE A 2 15.08 -33.24 31.89
N ARG A 3 14.18 -33.98 31.23
CA ARG A 3 14.28 -34.29 29.78
C ARG A 3 13.16 -33.68 28.93
N GLY A 4 12.43 -32.68 29.44
CA GLY A 4 11.27 -32.09 28.75
C GLY A 4 11.31 -30.59 28.49
N SER A 5 12.21 -29.83 29.12
CA SER A 5 12.13 -28.35 29.14
C SER A 5 12.94 -27.64 28.05
N LEU A 6 13.85 -28.34 27.36
CA LEU A 6 14.68 -27.76 26.29
C LEU A 6 14.03 -27.89 24.90
N PHE A 7 13.10 -28.83 24.73
CA PHE A 7 12.46 -29.09 23.43
C PHE A 7 11.34 -28.09 23.12
N THR A 8 10.68 -27.54 24.13
CA THR A 8 9.62 -26.53 23.97
C THR A 8 10.17 -25.13 23.76
N LEU A 9 11.35 -24.80 24.32
CA LEU A 9 12.00 -23.49 24.08
C LEU A 9 12.51 -23.33 22.65
N ALA A 10 12.97 -24.43 22.02
CA ALA A 10 13.46 -24.43 20.64
C ALA A 10 12.34 -24.17 19.61
N LEU A 11 11.10 -24.54 19.92
CA LEU A 11 9.96 -24.39 19.02
C LEU A 11 9.42 -22.94 18.95
N LEU A 12 9.60 -22.16 20.03
CA LEU A 12 9.20 -20.74 20.08
C LEU A 12 10.18 -19.79 19.37
N ILE A 13 11.41 -20.23 19.11
CA ILE A 13 12.43 -19.44 18.41
C ILE A 13 12.30 -19.59 16.88
N LEU A 14 11.76 -20.72 16.41
CA LEU A 14 11.62 -21.01 14.97
C LEU A 14 10.49 -20.21 14.29
N THR A 15 9.53 -19.69 15.05
CA THR A 15 8.41 -18.86 14.52
C THR A 15 8.73 -17.37 14.46
N GLY A 16 9.89 -16.92 14.97
CA GLY A 16 10.17 -15.50 15.23
C GLY A 16 10.95 -14.71 14.17
N LEU A 17 11.30 -15.28 13.01
CA LEU A 17 12.29 -14.65 12.10
C LEU A 17 11.80 -14.21 10.72
N CYS A 18 10.49 -14.07 10.51
CA CYS A 18 9.97 -13.46 9.28
C CYS A 18 9.13 -12.23 9.59
N PHE A 19 9.71 -11.24 10.29
CA PHE A 19 9.30 -9.86 10.02
C PHE A 19 9.87 -9.55 8.64
N GLY A 20 9.07 -9.80 7.60
CA GLY A 20 9.34 -9.29 6.27
C GLY A 20 9.61 -7.80 6.40
N GLU A 21 10.65 -7.34 5.72
CA GLU A 21 10.96 -5.93 5.60
C GLU A 21 9.73 -5.26 4.97
N ASP A 22 8.87 -4.66 5.81
CA ASP A 22 7.85 -3.72 5.35
C ASP A 22 8.63 -2.63 4.64
N SER A 23 8.64 -2.69 3.31
CA SER A 23 9.38 -1.75 2.47
C SER A 23 8.70 -0.39 2.59
N ALA A 24 9.05 0.34 3.65
CA ALA A 24 8.58 1.68 3.89
C ALA A 24 9.23 2.61 2.87
N PHE A 25 8.42 3.42 2.18
CA PHE A 25 8.92 4.45 1.28
C PHE A 25 9.91 5.37 2.01
N SER A 26 11.01 5.72 1.35
CA SER A 26 11.99 6.68 1.90
C SER A 26 11.35 8.05 2.18
N PRO A 27 11.88 8.82 3.14
CA PRO A 27 11.41 10.18 3.41
C PRO A 27 11.39 11.07 2.15
N GLU A 28 12.36 10.91 1.26
CA GLU A 28 12.45 11.64 0.00
C GLU A 28 11.32 11.27 -0.97
N GLN A 29 10.96 10.00 -1.08
CA GLN A 29 9.83 9.54 -1.90
C GLN A 29 8.50 10.08 -1.36
N ILE A 30 8.30 10.04 -0.04
CA ILE A 30 7.10 10.59 0.60
C ILE A 30 7.02 12.10 0.33
N LYS A 31 8.12 12.83 0.56
CA LYS A 31 8.19 14.27 0.29
C LYS A 31 7.90 14.59 -1.17
N PHE A 32 8.40 13.80 -2.10
CA PHE A 32 8.11 13.97 -3.52
C PHE A 32 6.61 13.77 -3.80
N PHE A 33 6.00 12.69 -3.31
CA PHE A 33 4.57 12.45 -3.49
C PHE A 33 3.72 13.59 -2.92
N GLU A 34 3.98 13.99 -1.68
CA GLU A 34 3.22 15.03 -0.99
C GLU A 34 3.39 16.42 -1.62
N SER A 35 4.58 16.75 -2.13
CA SER A 35 4.85 18.08 -2.69
C SER A 35 4.58 18.19 -4.20
N LYS A 36 4.56 17.08 -4.94
CA LYS A 36 4.44 17.07 -6.41
C LYS A 36 3.22 16.33 -6.91
N VAL A 37 2.88 15.18 -6.33
CA VAL A 37 1.83 14.29 -6.88
C VAL A 37 0.46 14.60 -6.27
N ARG A 38 0.35 14.58 -4.93
CA ARG A 38 -0.92 14.81 -4.23
C ARG A 38 -1.59 16.14 -4.62
N PRO A 39 -0.87 17.29 -4.73
CA PRO A 39 -1.51 18.55 -5.11
C PRO A 39 -2.11 18.51 -6.52
N LEU A 40 -1.47 17.82 -7.47
CA LEU A 40 -2.00 17.66 -8.83
C LEU A 40 -3.29 16.84 -8.83
N LEU A 41 -3.33 15.74 -8.09
CA LEU A 41 -4.53 14.91 -7.95
C LEU A 41 -5.68 15.69 -7.29
N ALA A 42 -5.36 16.47 -6.25
CA ALA A 42 -6.33 17.31 -5.55
C ALA A 42 -6.94 18.38 -6.46
N GLU A 43 -6.10 19.08 -7.22
CA GLU A 43 -6.54 20.19 -8.06
C GLU A 43 -7.27 19.71 -9.31
N ARG A 44 -6.88 18.57 -9.88
CA ARG A 44 -7.32 18.15 -11.23
C ARG A 44 -8.23 16.93 -11.27
N CYS A 45 -8.17 16.05 -10.26
CA CYS A 45 -8.82 14.75 -10.33
C CYS A 45 -9.93 14.57 -9.28
N TRP A 46 -9.71 14.99 -8.03
CA TRP A 46 -10.62 14.69 -6.91
C TRP A 46 -12.01 15.31 -7.03
N LYS A 47 -12.16 16.38 -7.82
CA LYS A 47 -13.48 16.94 -8.14
C LYS A 47 -14.44 15.90 -8.74
N CYS A 48 -13.91 14.92 -9.47
CA CYS A 48 -14.71 13.86 -10.12
C CYS A 48 -14.39 12.44 -9.60
N HIS A 49 -13.23 12.24 -8.98
CA HIS A 49 -12.73 10.94 -8.51
C HIS A 49 -12.17 11.03 -7.08
N GLY A 50 -12.89 11.71 -6.20
CA GLY A 50 -12.55 11.91 -4.78
C GLY A 50 -13.66 11.40 -3.87
N GLU A 51 -13.64 11.79 -2.61
CA GLU A 51 -14.64 11.35 -1.63
C GLU A 51 -16.08 11.71 -2.04
N GLU A 52 -16.30 12.96 -2.45
CA GLU A 52 -17.63 13.50 -2.76
C GLU A 52 -18.23 12.93 -4.05
N LYS A 53 -17.38 12.55 -5.02
CA LYS A 53 -17.80 12.08 -6.34
C LYS A 53 -16.82 11.06 -6.88
N GLN A 54 -17.34 9.91 -7.30
CA GLN A 54 -16.57 8.75 -7.76
C GLN A 54 -17.08 8.33 -9.14
N ASN A 55 -16.85 9.17 -10.15
CA ASN A 55 -17.24 8.87 -11.52
C ASN A 55 -16.53 7.59 -11.99
N GLY A 56 -17.26 6.70 -12.67
CA GLY A 56 -16.72 5.42 -13.14
C GLY A 56 -16.18 4.54 -12.01
N GLU A 57 -16.78 4.66 -10.82
CA GLU A 57 -16.41 3.95 -9.57
C GLU A 57 -14.95 4.17 -9.11
N LEU A 58 -14.24 5.13 -9.71
CA LEU A 58 -12.83 5.40 -9.43
C LEU A 58 -12.67 6.44 -8.31
N ARG A 59 -11.79 6.13 -7.36
CA ARG A 59 -11.44 7.01 -6.23
C ARG A 59 -9.92 7.11 -6.02
N LEU A 60 -9.37 8.32 -6.18
CA LEU A 60 -7.92 8.60 -6.26
C LEU A 60 -7.33 9.30 -5.03
N ASP A 61 -8.12 9.65 -4.01
CA ASP A 61 -7.66 10.27 -2.76
C ASP A 61 -7.21 9.25 -1.70
N HIS A 62 -7.57 7.97 -1.88
CA HIS A 62 -7.29 6.90 -0.93
C HIS A 62 -6.56 5.74 -1.61
N ARG A 63 -5.36 5.39 -1.12
CA ARG A 63 -4.51 4.33 -1.70
C ARG A 63 -5.26 3.01 -1.92
N GLY A 64 -6.03 2.57 -0.92
CA GLY A 64 -6.78 1.32 -1.02
C GLY A 64 -7.82 1.32 -2.14
N MET A 65 -8.47 2.46 -2.38
CA MET A 65 -9.48 2.58 -3.43
C MET A 65 -8.86 2.73 -4.81
N LEU A 66 -7.73 3.44 -4.87
CA LEU A 66 -6.93 3.56 -6.10
C LEU A 66 -6.43 2.19 -6.59
N LEU A 67 -6.07 1.27 -5.67
CA LEU A 67 -5.66 -0.09 -6.03
C LEU A 67 -6.82 -0.99 -6.46
N ILE A 68 -8.04 -0.73 -5.98
CA ILE A 68 -9.24 -1.43 -6.47
C ILE A 68 -9.52 -1.02 -7.91
N GLY A 69 -9.29 0.25 -8.26
CA GLY A 69 -9.54 0.79 -9.59
C GLY A 69 -10.96 1.32 -9.75
N GLY A 70 -11.48 1.27 -10.97
CA GLY A 70 -12.85 1.66 -11.31
C GLY A 70 -13.46 0.75 -12.36
N GLU A 71 -14.50 1.21 -13.04
CA GLU A 71 -15.24 0.43 -14.06
C GLU A 71 -14.34 -0.09 -15.21
N SER A 72 -13.23 0.59 -15.49
CA SER A 72 -12.26 0.20 -16.53
C SER A 72 -11.19 -0.79 -16.05
N GLY A 73 -11.23 -1.21 -14.78
CA GLY A 73 -10.23 -2.07 -14.16
C GLY A 73 -9.25 -1.32 -13.25
N PRO A 74 -8.09 -1.93 -12.93
CA PRO A 74 -7.10 -1.36 -12.01
C PRO A 74 -6.60 0.00 -12.50
N ALA A 75 -6.45 0.96 -11.58
CA ALA A 75 -5.92 2.29 -11.94
C ALA A 75 -4.38 2.36 -11.90
N VAL A 76 -3.73 1.42 -11.20
CA VAL A 76 -2.27 1.34 -11.06
C VAL A 76 -1.84 -0.12 -10.96
N SER A 77 -0.80 -0.49 -11.72
CA SER A 77 -0.04 -1.73 -11.52
C SER A 77 1.15 -1.48 -10.60
N LEU A 78 1.28 -2.31 -9.57
CA LEU A 78 2.42 -2.27 -8.65
C LEU A 78 3.66 -2.96 -9.23
N GLU A 79 3.47 -3.90 -10.17
CA GLU A 79 4.56 -4.60 -10.85
C GLU A 79 5.11 -3.81 -12.04
N SER A 80 4.23 -3.17 -12.83
CA SER A 80 4.60 -2.48 -14.07
C SER A 80 3.90 -1.11 -14.21
N PRO A 81 4.49 -0.04 -13.64
CA PRO A 81 3.90 1.30 -13.70
C PRO A 81 3.70 1.85 -15.13
N ALA A 82 4.45 1.34 -16.12
CA ALA A 82 4.32 1.77 -17.51
C ALA A 82 3.04 1.22 -18.20
N GLU A 83 2.42 0.20 -17.61
CA GLU A 83 1.18 -0.44 -18.12
C GLU A 83 -0.06 0.07 -17.37
N SER A 84 0.07 1.18 -16.61
CA SER A 84 -1.01 1.83 -15.85
C SER A 84 -1.58 3.04 -16.58
#